data_AF-A0A5B1LES6-F1
#
_entry.id   AF-A0A5B1LES6-F1
#
_cell.length_a   1.000
_cell.length_b   1.000
_cell.length_c   1.000
_cell.angle_alpha   90.00
_cell.angle_beta   90.00
_cell.angle_gamma   90.00
#
_symmetry.space_group_name_H-M   'P 1'
#
loop_
_entity.id
_entity.type
_entity.pdbx_description
1 polymer ?
#
loop_
_entity_poly.entity_id
_entity_poly.type
_entity_poly.pdbx_seq_one_letter_code
_entity_poly.pdbx_strand_id
1 'polypeptide(L)'
;MTRLLRLLLLALVLALLAGSGAAAWASSPPDVVRDPQPYVPPARTIVQVEGDSANGFTITHFDGTQTSPPTDSETIAECNEYDAHIDRVRCRVGARTWMKAWAGFKETTLYYRFRG
;
A
#
# COMPACT_ATOMS: atom_id res chain seq x y z
N MET A 1 -31.28 55.27 33.53
CA MET A 1 -30.46 55.21 32.29
C MET A 1 -29.56 53.97 32.20
N THR A 2 -29.06 53.41 33.30
CA THR A 2 -28.13 52.25 33.29
C THR A 2 -28.78 50.91 32.92
N ARG A 3 -30.07 50.69 33.21
CA ARG A 3 -30.78 49.44 32.83
C ARG A 3 -31.09 49.36 31.33
N LEU A 4 -31.48 50.48 30.72
CA LEU A 4 -31.75 50.55 29.27
C LEU A 4 -30.47 50.33 28.46
N LEU A 5 -29.36 50.92 28.89
CA LEU A 5 -28.06 50.76 28.23
C LEU A 5 -27.57 49.30 28.28
N ARG A 6 -27.79 48.60 29.40
CA ARG A 6 -27.45 47.18 29.54
C ARG A 6 -28.28 46.28 28.63
N LEU A 7 -29.58 46.56 28.48
CA LEU A 7 -30.47 45.81 27.58
C LEU A 7 -30.09 46.01 26.10
N LEU A 8 -29.72 47.24 25.72
CA LEU A 8 -29.26 47.55 24.36
C LEU A 8 -27.93 46.86 24.04
N LEU A 9 -26.98 46.82 24.99
CA LEU A 9 -25.71 46.12 24.83
C LEU A 9 -25.90 44.60 24.70
N LEU A 10 -26.80 44.02 25.50
CA LEU A 10 -27.16 42.59 25.40
C LEU A 10 -27.80 42.25 24.05
N ALA A 11 -28.73 43.08 23.57
CA ALA A 11 -29.35 42.89 22.27
C ALA A 11 -28.33 42.98 21.12
N LEU A 12 -27.37 43.92 21.21
CA LEU A 12 -26.30 44.07 20.23
C LEU A 12 -25.39 42.82 20.20
N VAL A 13 -24.97 42.32 21.36
CA VAL A 13 -24.13 41.11 21.45
C VAL A 13 -24.86 39.87 20.91
N LEU A 14 -26.15 39.70 21.22
CA LEU A 14 -26.96 38.61 20.66
C LEU A 14 -27.10 38.71 19.13
N ALA A 15 -27.28 39.92 18.59
CA ALA A 15 -27.35 40.13 17.14
C ALA A 15 -26.01 39.82 16.44
N LEU A 16 -24.88 40.19 17.05
CA LEU A 16 -23.54 39.88 16.56
C LEU A 16 -23.22 38.37 16.60
N LEU A 17 -23.72 37.64 17.60
CA LEU A 17 -23.55 36.19 17.71
C LEU A 17 -24.45 35.40 16.75
N ALA A 18 -25.62 35.92 16.39
CA ALA A 18 -26.53 35.28 15.43
C ALA A 18 -26.10 35.48 13.96
N GLY A 19 -25.33 36.52 13.66
CA GLY A 19 -24.96 36.89 12.27
C GLY A 19 -23.80 36.09 11.66
N SER A 20 -22.98 35.39 12.45
CA SER A 20 -21.77 34.70 11.96
C SER A 20 -21.96 33.20 11.67
N GLY A 21 -23.12 32.62 11.98
CA GLY A 21 -23.36 31.17 11.85
C GLY A 21 -23.95 30.71 10.50
N ALA A 22 -24.53 31.59 9.69
CA ALA A 22 -25.39 31.20 8.57
C ALA A 22 -24.73 31.23 7.16
N ALA A 23 -23.48 31.69 7.03
CA ALA A 23 -22.83 31.83 5.72
C ALA A 23 -21.82 30.71 5.38
N ALA A 24 -21.52 29.79 6.30
CA ALA A 24 -20.48 28.76 6.10
C ALA A 24 -20.99 27.44 5.50
N TRP A 25 -22.29 27.33 5.17
CA TRP A 25 -22.92 26.05 4.84
C TRP A 25 -23.40 25.96 3.38
N ALA A 26 -23.07 26.96 2.56
CA ALA A 26 -23.55 27.08 1.18
C ALA A 26 -22.41 27.22 0.17
N SER A 27 -21.43 26.31 0.22
CA SER A 27 -20.56 26.01 -0.93
C SER A 27 -19.72 24.76 -0.71
N SER A 28 -20.36 23.62 -0.44
CA SER A 28 -19.76 22.37 -0.92
C SER A 28 -20.10 22.30 -2.41
N PRO A 29 -19.12 22.33 -3.33
CA PRO A 29 -19.43 21.96 -4.71
C PRO A 29 -20.12 20.59 -4.68
N PRO A 30 -21.09 20.31 -5.58
CA PRO A 30 -21.58 18.95 -5.70
C PRO A 30 -20.37 18.04 -5.81
N ASP A 31 -20.32 16.99 -4.99
CA ASP A 31 -19.37 15.91 -5.19
C ASP A 31 -19.54 15.52 -6.66
N VAL A 32 -18.58 15.94 -7.48
CA VAL A 32 -18.46 15.42 -8.82
C VAL A 32 -18.15 13.97 -8.53
N VAL A 33 -19.17 13.11 -8.67
CA VAL A 33 -18.99 11.67 -8.77
C VAL A 33 -18.08 11.52 -9.98
N ARG A 34 -16.78 11.56 -9.71
CA ARG A 34 -15.75 11.24 -10.66
C ARG A 34 -16.03 9.78 -10.91
N ASP A 35 -16.63 9.50 -12.07
CA ASP A 35 -16.93 8.14 -12.51
C ASP A 35 -15.75 7.26 -12.10
N PRO A 36 -15.94 6.32 -11.14
CA PRO A 36 -14.82 5.66 -10.51
C PRO A 36 -14.04 4.97 -11.61
N GLN A 37 -12.91 5.58 -11.99
CA GLN A 37 -12.03 4.99 -12.97
C GLN A 37 -11.69 3.61 -12.41
N PRO A 38 -11.87 2.54 -13.19
CA PRO A 38 -11.51 1.21 -12.73
C PRO A 38 -10.08 1.27 -12.22
N TYR A 39 -9.86 0.79 -11.00
CA TYR A 39 -8.51 0.73 -10.46
C TYR A 39 -7.65 -0.12 -11.41
N VAL A 40 -6.58 0.48 -11.91
CA VAL A 40 -5.56 -0.22 -12.71
C VAL A 40 -4.34 -0.38 -11.82
N PRO A 41 -3.93 -1.62 -11.49
CA PRO A 41 -2.69 -1.85 -10.76
C PRO A 41 -1.47 -1.26 -11.48
N PRO A 42 -0.44 -0.82 -10.75
CA PRO A 42 0.85 -0.51 -11.35
C PRO A 42 1.37 -1.65 -12.24
N ALA A 43 2.05 -1.32 -13.34
CA ALA A 43 2.60 -2.28 -14.29
C ALA A 43 3.40 -3.42 -13.62
N ARG A 44 4.18 -3.08 -12.60
CA ARG A 44 5.02 -4.00 -11.82
C ARG A 44 4.29 -4.69 -10.65
N THR A 45 2.97 -4.63 -10.59
CA THR A 45 2.21 -5.45 -9.64
C THR A 45 2.37 -6.92 -9.98
N ILE A 46 2.79 -7.73 -9.02
CA ILE A 46 2.90 -9.18 -9.21
C ILE A 46 1.50 -9.79 -9.20
N VAL A 47 1.15 -10.51 -10.26
CA VAL A 47 -0.17 -11.16 -10.41
C VAL A 47 -0.10 -12.67 -10.32
N GLN A 48 1.08 -13.25 -10.47
CA GLN A 48 1.31 -14.69 -10.37
C GLN A 48 2.73 -15.00 -9.94
N VAL A 49 2.87 -16.03 -9.11
CA VAL A 49 4.16 -16.68 -8.88
C VAL A 49 3.97 -18.17 -9.13
N GLU A 50 4.88 -18.75 -9.88
CA GLU A 50 4.92 -20.18 -10.20
C GLU A 50 6.27 -20.78 -9.82
N GLY A 51 6.35 -22.11 -9.79
CA GLY A 51 7.58 -22.83 -9.47
C GLY A 51 7.83 -23.01 -7.98
N ASP A 52 9.10 -23.29 -7.66
CA ASP A 52 9.58 -23.60 -6.32
C ASP A 52 11.08 -23.29 -6.18
N SER A 53 11.63 -23.42 -4.97
CA SER A 53 13.03 -23.08 -4.72
C SER A 53 14.02 -24.00 -5.45
N ALA A 54 13.66 -25.26 -5.74
CA ALA A 54 14.55 -26.21 -6.39
C ALA A 54 14.65 -25.97 -7.89
N ASN A 55 13.53 -25.62 -8.53
CA ASN A 55 13.42 -25.42 -9.98
C ASN A 55 13.46 -23.94 -10.40
N GLY A 56 13.39 -23.03 -9.43
CA GLY A 56 13.27 -21.60 -9.66
C GLY A 56 11.82 -21.12 -9.61
N PHE A 57 11.66 -19.83 -9.31
CA PHE A 57 10.37 -19.16 -9.36
C PHE A 57 10.23 -18.39 -10.68
N THR A 58 9.00 -18.29 -11.18
CA THR A 58 8.66 -17.35 -12.26
C THR A 58 7.61 -16.38 -11.74
N ILE A 59 7.90 -15.09 -11.87
CA ILE A 59 7.08 -13.99 -11.37
C ILE A 59 6.47 -13.27 -12.56
N THR A 60 5.14 -13.31 -12.69
CA THR A 60 4.41 -12.59 -13.74
C THR A 60 3.84 -11.29 -13.17
N HIS A 61 4.08 -10.19 -13.88
CA HIS A 61 3.60 -8.86 -13.52
C HIS A 61 2.34 -8.49 -14.30
N PHE A 62 1.64 -7.44 -13.84
CA PHE A 62 0.38 -6.97 -14.41
C PHE A 62 0.51 -6.51 -15.87
N ASP A 63 1.66 -5.95 -16.24
CA ASP A 63 1.99 -5.58 -17.62
C ASP A 63 2.34 -6.78 -18.53
N GLY A 64 2.28 -8.01 -18.01
CA GLY A 64 2.62 -9.24 -18.71
C GLY A 64 4.11 -9.59 -18.71
N THR A 65 4.97 -8.72 -18.16
CA THR A 65 6.40 -9.03 -18.05
C THR A 65 6.66 -10.12 -17.02
N GLN A 66 7.69 -10.93 -17.28
CA GLN A 66 8.11 -12.00 -16.39
C GLN A 66 9.51 -11.77 -15.85
N THR A 67 9.76 -12.23 -14.64
CA THR A 67 11.10 -12.26 -14.04
C THR A 67 11.30 -13.61 -13.37
N SER A 68 12.42 -14.25 -13.69
CA SER A 68 12.81 -15.53 -13.12
C SER A 68 14.10 -15.32 -12.31
N PRO A 69 13.98 -15.12 -10.99
CA PRO A 69 15.15 -15.03 -10.13
C PRO A 69 15.96 -16.34 -10.13
N PRO A 70 17.23 -16.30 -9.68
CA PRO A 70 18.07 -17.49 -9.59
C PRO A 70 17.43 -18.59 -8.74
N THR A 71 17.76 -19.83 -9.06
CA THR A 71 17.38 -21.02 -8.28
C THR A 71 18.11 -21.05 -6.92
N ASP A 72 17.67 -21.93 -6.01
CA ASP A 72 18.40 -22.15 -4.75
C ASP A 72 19.81 -22.70 -5.01
N SER A 73 19.99 -23.60 -5.97
CA SER A 73 21.31 -24.14 -6.30
C SER A 73 22.27 -23.06 -6.85
N GLU A 74 21.79 -22.19 -7.73
CA GLU A 74 22.58 -21.06 -8.26
C GLU A 74 22.93 -20.06 -7.15
N THR A 75 21.94 -19.70 -6.32
CA THR A 75 22.17 -18.77 -5.21
C THR A 75 23.14 -19.33 -4.18
N ILE A 76 23.06 -20.63 -3.87
CA ILE A 76 23.97 -21.29 -2.94
C ILE A 76 25.37 -21.45 -3.55
N ALA A 77 25.48 -21.64 -4.87
CA ALA A 77 26.76 -21.63 -5.56
C ALA A 77 27.46 -20.27 -5.41
N GLU A 78 26.74 -19.17 -5.71
CA GLU A 78 27.22 -17.80 -5.50
C GLU A 78 27.64 -17.56 -4.04
N CYS A 79 26.83 -18.02 -3.09
CA CYS A 79 27.17 -17.88 -1.66
C CYS A 79 28.45 -18.63 -1.27
N ASN A 80 28.94 -19.60 -2.05
CA ASN A 80 30.20 -20.28 -1.76
C ASN A 80 31.42 -19.51 -2.24
N GLU A 81 31.25 -18.50 -3.10
CA GLU A 81 32.35 -17.68 -3.63
C GLU A 81 32.86 -16.64 -2.64
N TYR A 82 32.08 -16.30 -1.60
CA TYR A 82 32.56 -15.39 -0.55
C TYR A 82 33.72 -16.01 0.23
N ASP A 83 34.80 -15.24 0.41
CA ASP A 83 36.00 -15.67 1.15
C ASP A 83 35.75 -15.85 2.66
N ALA A 84 35.07 -14.88 3.27
CA ALA A 84 34.83 -14.89 4.70
C ALA A 84 33.71 -15.86 5.08
N HIS A 85 33.95 -16.70 6.09
CA HIS A 85 32.97 -17.66 6.58
C HIS A 85 31.63 -17.00 6.98
N ILE A 86 31.71 -15.85 7.66
CA ILE A 86 30.51 -15.11 8.10
C ILE A 86 29.68 -14.62 6.92
N ASP A 87 30.31 -14.18 5.83
CA ASP A 87 29.59 -13.67 4.66
C ASP A 87 28.91 -14.82 3.90
N ARG A 88 29.55 -15.99 3.79
CA ARG A 88 28.91 -17.21 3.27
C ARG A 88 27.66 -17.56 4.08
N VAL A 89 27.75 -17.55 5.41
CA VAL A 89 26.62 -17.88 6.30
C VAL A 89 25.49 -16.86 6.12
N ARG A 90 25.81 -15.56 6.10
CA ARG A 90 24.82 -14.49 5.88
C ARG A 90 24.12 -14.64 4.54
N CYS A 91 24.88 -14.88 3.47
CA CYS A 91 24.35 -15.12 2.14
C CYS A 91 23.37 -16.29 2.13
N ARG A 92 23.77 -17.46 2.67
CA ARG A 92 22.93 -18.66 2.70
C ARG A 92 21.65 -18.47 3.53
N VAL A 93 21.73 -17.77 4.66
CA VAL A 93 20.55 -17.47 5.49
C VAL A 93 19.60 -16.51 4.76
N GLY A 94 20.16 -15.48 4.10
CA GLY A 94 19.41 -14.56 3.26
C GLY A 94 18.68 -15.28 2.13
N ALA A 95 19.40 -16.11 1.37
CA ALA A 95 18.86 -16.92 0.28
C ALA A 95 17.69 -17.80 0.73
N ARG A 96 17.88 -18.57 1.81
CA ARG A 96 16.83 -19.45 2.35
C ARG A 96 15.61 -18.69 2.84
N THR A 97 15.82 -17.55 3.49
CA THR A 97 14.72 -16.68 3.97
C THR A 97 13.93 -16.16 2.79
N TRP A 98 14.61 -15.69 1.75
CA TRP A 98 14.02 -15.15 0.55
C TRP A 98 13.22 -16.22 -0.22
N MET A 99 13.76 -17.44 -0.39
CA MET A 99 13.05 -18.56 -1.03
C MET A 99 11.78 -18.95 -0.29
N LYS A 100 11.81 -18.98 1.05
CA LYS A 100 10.62 -19.24 1.88
C LYS A 100 9.56 -18.14 1.72
N ALA A 101 9.98 -16.88 1.63
CA ALA A 101 9.07 -15.77 1.43
C ALA A 101 8.33 -15.90 0.08
N TRP A 102 9.02 -16.29 -1.00
CA TRP A 102 8.37 -16.52 -2.29
C TRP A 102 7.41 -17.70 -2.29
N ALA A 103 7.76 -18.79 -1.62
CA ALA A 103 6.82 -19.90 -1.46
C ALA A 103 5.53 -19.44 -0.74
N GLY A 104 5.65 -18.68 0.35
CA GLY A 104 4.49 -18.13 1.05
C GLY A 104 3.69 -17.12 0.23
N PHE A 105 4.37 -16.26 -0.54
CA PHE A 105 3.72 -15.31 -1.42
C PHE A 105 2.98 -16.00 -2.57
N LYS A 106 3.56 -17.05 -3.16
CA LYS A 106 2.87 -17.93 -4.13
C LYS A 106 1.54 -18.43 -3.56
N GLU A 107 1.56 -19.04 -2.38
CA GLU A 107 0.33 -19.54 -1.74
C GLU A 107 -0.70 -18.43 -1.52
N THR A 108 -0.24 -17.23 -1.16
CA THR A 108 -1.10 -16.05 -1.01
C THR A 108 -1.75 -15.65 -2.35
N THR A 109 -0.97 -15.58 -3.43
CA THR A 109 -1.51 -15.26 -4.76
C THR A 109 -2.50 -16.32 -5.26
N LEU A 110 -2.23 -17.61 -4.99
CA LEU A 110 -3.14 -18.70 -5.32
C LEU A 110 -4.45 -18.62 -4.52
N TYR A 111 -4.38 -18.28 -3.23
CA TYR A 111 -5.55 -18.09 -2.39
C TYR A 111 -6.47 -17.01 -2.98
N TYR A 112 -5.97 -15.80 -3.23
CA TYR A 112 -6.79 -14.73 -3.77
C TYR A 112 -7.25 -14.95 -5.21
N ARG A 113 -6.51 -15.74 -6.01
CA ARG A 113 -6.89 -16.04 -7.39
C ARG A 113 -8.00 -17.07 -7.50
N PHE A 114 -7.95 -18.14 -6.69
CA PHE A 114 -8.81 -19.31 -6.86
C PHE A 114 -9.76 -19.59 -5.70
N ARG A 115 -9.54 -18.97 -4.53
CA ARG A 115 -10.31 -19.24 -3.31
C ARG A 115 -10.91 -17.99 -2.64
N GLY A 116 -10.57 -16.80 -3.14
CA GLY A 116 -11.03 -15.51 -2.63
C GLY A 116 -12.25 -14.96 -3.33
#